data_AF-A0A7G6A7J2-F1
#
_entry.id   AF-A0A7G6A7J2-F1
#
_cell.length_a   1.000
_cell.length_b   1.000
_cell.length_c   1.000
_cell.angle_alpha   90.00
_cell.angle_beta   90.00
_cell.angle_gamma   90.00
#
_symmetry.space_group_name_H-M   'P 1'
#
loop_
_entity.id
_entity.type
_entity.pdbx_description
1 polymer ?
#
loop_
_entity_poly.entity_id
_entity_poly.type
_entity_poly.pdbx_seq_one_letter_code
_entity_poly.pdbx_strand_id
1 'polypeptide(L)'
;MNANWRPVFAGADGDRPFKLQEYNDGGDRALKVVTTYGKDEILGDGVATIGLPVSADEEMHIDAQTPEELHAKLLENGFSEIVAAQIVRHARLPSSDQNDRN
;
A
#
# COMPACT_ATOMS: atom_id res chain seq x y z
N MET A 1 8.41 20.46 -8.31
CA MET A 1 6.99 20.11 -8.42
C MET A 1 6.68 19.25 -7.22
N ASN A 2 5.96 19.78 -6.22
CA ASN A 2 5.55 18.99 -5.07
C ASN A 2 4.40 18.10 -5.55
N ALA A 3 4.66 16.83 -5.80
CA ALA A 3 3.61 15.87 -6.08
C ALA A 3 2.61 15.94 -4.93
N ASN A 4 1.34 16.26 -5.22
CA ASN A 4 0.26 16.52 -4.26
C ASN A 4 -0.20 15.24 -3.53
N TRP A 5 0.74 14.45 -2.99
CA TRP A 5 0.46 13.29 -2.17
C TRP A 5 0.01 13.75 -0.79
N ARG A 6 -1.28 13.56 -0.50
CA ARG A 6 -1.86 13.89 0.79
C ARG A 6 -1.95 12.62 1.64
N PRO A 7 -1.42 12.61 2.87
CA PRO A 7 -1.61 11.48 3.77
C PRO A 7 -3.09 11.36 4.11
N VAL A 8 -3.65 10.18 3.91
CA VAL A 8 -5.07 9.89 4.17
C VAL A 8 -5.22 9.04 5.43
N PHE A 9 -4.33 8.06 5.58
CA PHE A 9 -4.38 7.11 6.68
C PHE A 9 -2.97 6.63 7.02
N ALA A 10 -2.73 6.27 8.28
CA ALA A 10 -1.48 5.66 8.71
C ALA A 10 -1.81 4.64 9.81
N GLY A 11 -1.06 3.55 9.83
CA GLY A 11 -1.25 2.46 10.77
C GLY A 11 -0.02 1.58 10.87
N ALA A 12 -0.17 0.43 11.49
CA ALA A 12 0.85 -0.60 11.52
C ALA A 12 0.21 -2.00 11.44
N ASP A 13 0.87 -2.91 10.72
CA ASP A 13 0.54 -4.34 10.68
C ASP A 13 1.59 -5.09 11.50
N GLY A 14 1.29 -5.36 12.78
CA GLY A 14 2.31 -5.82 13.73
C GLY A 14 3.39 -4.75 13.94
N ASP A 15 4.66 -5.13 13.72
CA ASP A 15 5.82 -4.23 13.81
C ASP A 15 6.13 -3.46 12.49
N ARG A 16 5.27 -3.62 11.46
CA ARG A 16 5.43 -2.97 10.15
C ARG A 16 4.56 -1.70 10.06
N PRO A 17 5.11 -0.48 10.25
CA PRO A 17 4.35 0.74 10.06
C PRO A 17 4.05 0.99 8.57
N PHE A 18 2.89 1.57 8.28
CA PHE A 18 2.49 1.93 6.93
C PHE A 18 1.75 3.28 6.88
N LYS A 19 1.81 3.95 5.73
CA LYS A 19 1.17 5.23 5.46
C LYS A 19 0.51 5.19 4.08
N LEU A 20 -0.80 5.40 4.04
CA LEU A 20 -1.56 5.60 2.82
C LEU A 20 -1.55 7.08 2.42
N GLN A 21 -1.15 7.33 1.18
CA GLN A 21 -1.17 8.64 0.55
C GLN A 21 -2.05 8.57 -0.70
N GLU A 22 -2.80 9.63 -0.95
CA GLU A 22 -3.58 9.80 -2.17
C GLU A 22 -3.03 10.98 -2.96
N TYR A 23 -2.90 10.77 -4.27
CA TYR A 23 -2.66 11.82 -5.25
C TYR A 23 -3.99 12.18 -5.91
N ASN A 24 -4.29 13.47 -6.00
CA ASN A 24 -5.46 13.99 -6.70
C ASN A 24 -5.09 15.31 -7.37
N ASP A 25 -4.98 15.30 -8.70
CA ASP A 25 -4.59 16.46 -9.50
C ASP A 25 -5.68 16.80 -10.52
N GLY A 26 -6.93 16.92 -10.07
CA GLY A 26 -8.05 17.40 -10.90
C GLY A 26 -8.51 16.46 -12.03
N GLY A 27 -7.84 15.32 -12.20
CA GLY A 27 -8.17 14.28 -13.19
C GLY A 27 -7.42 12.98 -12.91
N ASP A 28 -6.15 13.08 -12.50
CA ASP A 28 -5.33 11.95 -12.11
C ASP A 28 -5.48 11.63 -10.62
N ARG A 29 -5.89 10.40 -10.33
CA ARG A 29 -5.97 9.87 -8.97
C ARG A 29 -5.10 8.64 -8.83
N ALA A 30 -4.31 8.58 -7.77
CA ALA A 30 -3.49 7.43 -7.45
C ALA A 30 -3.42 7.22 -5.93
N LEU A 31 -3.28 5.97 -5.52
CA LEU A 31 -3.04 5.58 -4.15
C LEU A 31 -1.62 5.06 -4.04
N LYS A 32 -0.96 5.39 -2.94
CA LYS A 32 0.36 4.88 -2.61
C LYS A 32 0.40 4.52 -1.14
N VAL A 33 0.75 3.28 -0.84
CA VAL A 33 1.08 2.85 0.51
C VAL A 33 2.58 2.80 0.65
N VAL A 34 3.11 3.57 1.60
CA VAL A 34 4.51 3.57 1.98
C VAL A 34 4.63 2.77 3.27
N THR A 35 5.46 1.74 3.28
CA THR A 35 5.70 0.89 4.45
C THR A 35 7.17 0.53 4.54
N THR A 36 7.62 0.02 5.68
CA THR A 36 8.98 -0.52 5.83
C THR A 36 8.94 -2.01 6.11
N TYR A 37 9.98 -2.75 5.76
CA TYR A 37 10.10 -4.13 6.22
C TYR A 37 10.29 -4.11 7.75
N GLY A 38 9.34 -4.66 8.53
CA GLY A 38 9.34 -4.56 10.01
C GLY A 38 10.46 -5.31 10.74
N LYS A 39 11.53 -5.68 10.02
CA LYS A 39 12.74 -6.42 10.41
C LYS A 39 13.60 -6.58 9.16
N ASP A 40 14.91 -6.78 9.30
CA ASP A 40 15.77 -7.21 8.19
C ASP A 40 15.19 -8.51 7.61
N GLU A 41 14.50 -8.38 6.49
CA GLU A 41 13.90 -9.51 5.79
C GLU A 41 14.90 -9.93 4.72
N ILE A 42 15.18 -11.23 4.62
CA ILE A 42 15.94 -11.75 3.48
C ILE A 42 14.89 -12.13 2.44
N LEU A 43 14.73 -11.30 1.40
CA LEU A 43 13.94 -11.66 0.23
C LEU A 43 14.70 -12.76 -0.54
N GLY A 44 14.42 -14.01 -0.17
CA GLY A 44 15.01 -15.20 -0.79
C GLY A 44 14.00 -15.91 -1.66
N ASP A 45 13.75 -15.41 -2.87
CA ASP A 45 12.97 -16.16 -3.86
C ASP A 45 13.86 -17.20 -4.53
N GLY A 46 13.88 -18.42 -3.95
CA GLY A 46 13.94 -19.73 -4.63
C GLY A 46 15.01 -20.07 -5.69
N VAL A 47 15.87 -19.15 -6.11
CA VAL A 47 16.97 -19.32 -7.06
C VAL A 47 18.20 -18.73 -6.39
N ALA A 48 19.33 -19.44 -6.48
CA ALA A 48 20.61 -19.14 -5.85
C ALA A 48 21.23 -17.78 -6.25
N THR A 49 20.53 -16.70 -5.94
CA THR A 49 21.01 -15.32 -5.96
C THR A 49 21.09 -14.88 -4.51
N ILE A 50 22.24 -14.32 -4.16
CA ILE A 50 22.62 -13.86 -2.84
C ILE A 50 21.49 -12.96 -2.31
N GLY A 51 20.71 -13.44 -1.32
CA GLY A 51 19.65 -12.65 -0.70
C GLY A 51 20.26 -11.42 -0.07
N LEU A 52 20.10 -10.27 -0.70
CA LEU A 52 20.55 -9.01 -0.14
C LEU A 52 19.67 -8.71 1.09
N PRO A 53 20.25 -8.33 2.23
CA PRO A 53 19.45 -7.90 3.37
C PRO A 53 18.69 -6.65 2.95
N VAL A 54 17.35 -6.70 2.91
CA VAL A 54 16.56 -5.48 2.82
C VAL A 54 16.53 -4.88 4.22
N SER A 55 17.08 -3.68 4.34
CA SER A 55 17.13 -2.99 5.63
C SER A 55 15.70 -2.65 6.04
N ALA A 56 15.41 -2.68 7.35
CA ALA A 56 14.12 -2.21 7.87
C ALA A 56 13.87 -0.70 7.63
N ASP A 57 14.87 0.03 7.13
CA ASP A 57 14.76 1.43 6.68
C ASP A 57 14.37 1.55 5.20
N GLU A 58 14.36 0.44 4.45
CA GLU A 58 13.96 0.48 3.04
C GLU A 58 12.45 0.66 2.92
N GLU A 59 12.05 1.80 2.36
CA GLU A 59 10.65 2.14 2.10
C GLU A 59 10.15 1.34 0.89
N MET A 60 9.15 0.49 1.12
CA MET A 60 8.37 -0.15 0.08
C MET A 60 7.21 0.76 -0.32
N HIS A 61 7.09 1.01 -1.62
CA HIS A 61 6.00 1.77 -2.21
C HIS A 61 5.06 0.83 -2.98
N ILE A 62 3.81 0.79 -2.54
CA ILE A 62 2.73 0.05 -3.19
C ILE A 62 1.82 1.06 -3.85
N ASP A 63 2.05 1.30 -5.14
CA ASP A 63 1.23 2.17 -5.96
C ASP A 63 0.06 1.38 -6.55
N ALA A 64 -1.13 1.99 -6.53
CA ALA A 64 -2.35 1.43 -7.09
C ALA A 64 -3.25 2.53 -7.65
N GLN A 65 -3.99 2.21 -8.71
CA GLN A 65 -4.98 3.14 -9.29
C GLN A 65 -6.39 2.93 -8.74
N THR A 66 -6.69 1.76 -8.21
CA THR A 66 -8.01 1.42 -7.66
C THR A 66 -7.89 0.80 -6.27
N PRO A 67 -8.95 0.88 -5.44
CA PRO A 67 -8.98 0.22 -4.14
C PRO A 67 -8.81 -1.31 -4.25
N GLU A 68 -9.33 -1.92 -5.31
CA GLU A 68 -9.25 -3.37 -5.54
C GLU A 68 -7.82 -3.81 -5.88
N GLU A 69 -7.14 -3.06 -6.76
CA GLU A 69 -5.74 -3.31 -7.10
C GLU A 69 -4.85 -3.10 -5.87
N LEU A 70 -5.13 -2.05 -5.08
CA LEU A 70 -4.41 -1.81 -3.84
C LEU A 70 -4.57 -3.00 -2.87
N HIS A 71 -5.78 -3.55 -2.76
CA HIS A 71 -6.04 -4.71 -1.92
C HIS A 71 -5.17 -5.91 -2.33
N ALA A 72 -5.20 -6.27 -3.63
CA ALA A 72 -4.43 -7.39 -4.15
C ALA A 72 -2.92 -7.20 -3.91
N LYS A 73 -2.39 -6.02 -4.24
CA LYS A 73 -0.97 -5.70 -4.02
C LYS A 73 -0.57 -5.76 -2.55
N LEU A 74 -1.41 -5.30 -1.63
CA LEU A 74 -1.12 -5.39 -0.19
C LEU A 74 -0.97 -6.85 0.25
N LEU A 75 -1.86 -7.74 -0.22
CA LEU A 75 -1.77 -9.17 0.06
C LEU A 75 -0.52 -9.81 -0.55
N GLU A 76 -0.16 -9.45 -1.79
CA GLU A 76 1.07 -9.91 -2.45
C GLU A 76 2.34 -9.48 -1.68
N ASN A 77 2.28 -8.34 -1.01
CA ASN A 77 3.37 -7.81 -0.17
C ASN A 77 3.34 -8.31 1.28
N GLY A 78 2.48 -9.30 1.57
CA GLY A 78 2.42 -9.98 2.86
C GLY A 78 1.64 -9.24 3.94
N PHE A 79 0.85 -8.23 3.61
CA PHE A 79 -0.07 -7.62 4.57
C PHE A 79 -1.20 -8.59 4.93
N SER A 80 -1.67 -8.51 6.18
CA SER A 80 -2.90 -9.19 6.58
C SER A 80 -4.11 -8.71 5.77
N GLU A 81 -5.01 -9.61 5.39
CA GLU A 81 -6.29 -9.28 4.75
C GLU A 81 -7.09 -8.23 5.54
N ILE A 82 -7.02 -8.29 6.88
CA ILE A 82 -7.71 -7.34 7.76
C ILE A 82 -7.13 -5.93 7.59
N VAL A 83 -5.80 -5.81 7.54
CA VAL A 83 -5.13 -4.51 7.36
C VAL A 83 -5.31 -4.01 5.94
N ALA A 84 -5.19 -4.89 4.95
CA ALA A 84 -5.37 -4.53 3.57
C ALA A 84 -6.80 -4.01 3.31
N ALA A 85 -7.82 -4.69 3.80
CA ALA A 85 -9.21 -4.22 3.75
C ALA A 85 -9.40 -2.89 4.51
N GLN A 86 -8.72 -2.67 5.63
CA GLN A 86 -8.78 -1.38 6.34
C GLN A 86 -8.15 -0.24 5.54
N ILE A 87 -6.98 -0.43 4.95
CA ILE A 87 -6.31 0.57 4.11
C ILE A 87 -7.22 0.95 2.94
N VAL A 88 -7.77 -0.05 2.26
CA VAL A 88 -8.65 0.12 1.11
C VAL A 88 -9.96 0.82 1.48
N ARG A 89 -10.52 0.57 2.66
CA ARG A 89 -11.67 1.32 3.19
C ARG A 89 -11.39 2.80 3.42
N HIS A 90 -10.14 3.17 3.72
CA HIS A 90 -9.75 4.57 3.93
C HIS A 90 -9.33 5.27 2.63
N ALA A 91 -9.00 4.51 1.57
CA ALA A 91 -8.77 5.07 0.26
C ALA A 91 -10.03 5.78 -0.23
N ARG A 92 -9.96 7.11 -0.40
CA ARG A 92 -11.08 7.95 -0.85
C ARG A 92 -11.24 7.92 -2.37
N LEU A 93 -11.00 6.76 -2.98
CA LEU A 93 -11.48 6.55 -4.34
C LEU A 93 -12.98 6.23 -4.26
N PRO A 94 -13.80 6.77 -5.18
CA PRO A 94 -15.18 6.32 -5.28
C PRO A 94 -15.13 4.82 -5.53
N SER A 95 -15.56 4.04 -4.53
CA SER A 95 -15.88 2.65 -4.76
C SER A 95 -16.87 2.64 -5.93
N SER A 96 -16.63 1.83 -6.97
CA SER A 96 -17.64 1.60 -8.01
C SER A 96 -18.97 1.05 -7.46
N ASP A 97 -19.05 0.82 -6.15
CA ASP A 97 -20.24 0.51 -5.37
C ASP A 97 -21.05 1.78 -5.01
N GLN A 98 -21.52 2.51 -6.04
CA GLN A 98 -22.57 3.51 -5.84
C GLN A 98 -23.57 3.45 -6.99
N ASN A 99 -24.04 2.25 -7.34
CA ASN A 99 -25.15 2.06 -8.28
C ASN A 99 -26.29 1.15 -7.76
N ASP A 100 -26.35 0.86 -6.44
CA ASP A 100 -27.44 0.08 -5.86
C ASP A 100 -28.22 0.88 -4.80
N ARG A 101 -28.92 1.91 -5.27
CA ARG A 101 -30.10 2.47 -4.56
C ARG A 101 -31.19 2.77 -5.57
N ASN A 102 -31.87 1.70 -5.99
CA ASN A 102 -33.20 1.73 -6.62
C ASN A 102 -34.28 1.94 -5.56
#